data_AF-A0A7C3J7W1-F1
#
_entry.id   AF-A0A7C3J7W1-F1
#
_cell.length_a   1.000
_cell.length_b   1.000
_cell.length_c   1.000
_cell.angle_alpha   90.00
_cell.angle_beta   90.00
_cell.angle_gamma   90.00
#
_symmetry.space_group_name_H-M   'P 1'
#
loop_
_entity.id
_entity.type
_entity.pdbx_description
1 polymer ?
#
loop_
_entity_poly.entity_id
_entity_poly.type
_entity_poly.pdbx_seq_one_letter_code
_entity_poly.pdbx_strand_id
1 'polypeptide(L)'
;MYPIEVLPENLRAKSYSSRYIVLDFTNALLAVDLLAAAGWAVWSWEGRVLVANELRTLHHIRYETKNNDLLWRFEVQWQSEESWNEYVARAAEMSRMTLQQTQELLNRLTDRAVYFKIEAFPPHPYLEKIKAILAQNFSEKNHLTVEAVTETVPLVAATARKATRSFSTGQLVYIYSVYWGMNEQAKVVGRFRRKHRWIKGVCPIVSLDNFRPKIVYNPNIIKKLADETINSFIFPRFFAMPAASEADE
;
A
#
# COMPACT_ATOMS: atom_id res chain seq x y z
N MET A 1 9.11 8.47 1.85
CA MET A 1 10.09 7.56 2.49
C MET A 1 9.63 6.13 2.22
N TYR A 2 10.51 5.23 1.81
CA TYR A 2 10.18 3.83 1.52
C TYR A 2 10.33 2.97 2.78
N PRO A 3 9.57 1.87 2.97
CA PRO A 3 9.69 1.03 4.18
C PRO A 3 11.11 0.55 4.48
N ILE A 4 11.92 0.35 3.43
CA ILE A 4 13.33 -0.03 3.54
C ILE A 4 14.23 1.03 4.22
N GLU A 5 13.83 2.30 4.21
CA GLU A 5 14.56 3.40 4.85
C GLU A 5 14.42 3.38 6.37
N VAL A 6 13.44 2.63 6.91
CA VAL A 6 13.24 2.42 8.35
C VAL A 6 14.26 1.45 8.92
N LEU A 7 14.80 0.56 8.08
CA LEU A 7 15.77 -0.42 8.53
C LEU A 7 17.16 0.22 8.74
N PRO A 8 17.92 -0.22 9.76
CA PRO A 8 19.31 0.14 9.94
C PRO A 8 20.14 -0.09 8.66
N GLU A 9 21.15 0.75 8.43
CA GLU A 9 21.93 0.74 7.18
C GLU A 9 22.55 -0.64 6.87
N ASN A 10 23.05 -1.34 7.89
CA ASN A 10 23.62 -2.68 7.75
C ASN A 10 22.60 -3.73 7.28
N LEU A 11 21.31 -3.56 7.59
CA LEU A 11 20.24 -4.45 7.15
C LEU A 11 19.71 -4.03 5.78
N ARG A 12 19.62 -2.72 5.53
CA ARG A 12 19.29 -2.15 4.23
C ARG A 12 20.26 -2.60 3.14
N ALA A 13 21.56 -2.56 3.42
CA ALA A 13 22.61 -2.98 2.49
C ALA A 13 22.55 -4.48 2.13
N LYS A 14 21.89 -5.29 2.96
CA LYS A 14 21.65 -6.72 2.69
C LYS A 14 20.39 -6.95 1.84
N SER A 15 19.59 -5.92 1.62
CA SER A 15 18.37 -6.09 0.85
C SER A 15 18.68 -6.22 -0.64
N TYR A 16 18.04 -7.19 -1.28
CA TYR A 16 18.17 -7.42 -2.71
C TYR A 16 17.30 -6.45 -3.56
N SER A 17 16.61 -5.51 -2.93
CA SER A 17 15.84 -4.48 -3.62
C SER A 17 16.12 -3.12 -3.00
N SER A 18 16.29 -2.10 -3.85
CA SER A 18 16.39 -0.71 -3.42
C SER A 18 15.03 -0.09 -3.06
N ARG A 19 13.93 -0.78 -3.38
CA ARG A 19 12.56 -0.27 -3.23
C ARG A 19 11.75 -1.01 -2.16
N TYR A 20 11.97 -2.32 -2.04
CA TYR A 20 11.24 -3.18 -1.12
C TYR A 20 12.20 -3.82 -0.12
N ILE A 21 11.73 -4.19 1.06
CA ILE A 21 12.53 -4.99 1.99
C ILE A 21 12.54 -6.43 1.47
N VAL A 22 13.60 -6.83 0.78
CA VAL A 22 13.80 -8.21 0.31
C VAL A 22 15.04 -8.79 0.97
N LEU A 23 14.88 -9.73 1.91
CA LEU A 23 15.94 -10.24 2.78
C LEU A 23 15.91 -11.76 2.86
N ASP A 24 17.03 -12.41 3.20
CA ASP A 24 17.03 -13.83 3.58
C ASP A 24 16.21 -14.07 4.86
N PHE A 25 15.95 -15.33 5.21
CA PHE A 25 15.12 -15.69 6.37
C PHE A 25 15.54 -15.02 7.68
N THR A 26 16.82 -15.11 8.05
CA THR A 26 17.33 -14.59 9.32
C THR A 26 17.18 -13.07 9.37
N ASN A 27 17.56 -12.39 8.30
CA ASN A 27 17.44 -10.94 8.20
C ASN A 27 15.97 -10.48 8.08
N ALA A 28 15.10 -11.31 7.49
CA ALA A 28 13.66 -11.06 7.41
C ALA A 28 13.00 -11.09 8.80
N LEU A 29 13.31 -12.09 9.63
CA LEU A 29 12.83 -12.12 11.02
C LEU A 29 13.32 -10.90 11.81
N LEU A 30 14.59 -10.55 11.68
CA LEU A 30 15.15 -9.35 12.31
C LEU A 30 14.43 -8.07 11.83
N ALA A 31 14.12 -7.97 10.54
CA ALA A 31 13.38 -6.84 10.00
C ALA A 31 11.97 -6.76 10.59
N VAL A 32 11.26 -7.89 10.75
CA VAL A 32 9.95 -7.93 11.41
C VAL A 32 10.03 -7.38 12.84
N ASP A 33 11.05 -7.80 13.60
CA ASP A 33 11.25 -7.35 14.98
C ASP A 33 11.54 -5.84 15.06
N LEU A 34 12.43 -5.35 14.21
CA LEU A 34 12.80 -3.93 14.17
C LEU A 34 11.62 -3.05 13.74
N LEU A 35 10.84 -3.49 12.77
CA LEU A 35 9.63 -2.79 12.33
C LEU A 35 8.60 -2.73 13.44
N ALA A 36 8.33 -3.86 14.11
CA ALA A 36 7.38 -3.92 15.21
C ALA A 36 7.82 -3.01 16.38
N ALA A 37 9.12 -3.04 16.73
CA ALA A 37 9.69 -2.17 17.75
C ALA A 37 9.58 -0.67 17.39
N ALA A 38 9.62 -0.33 16.11
CA ALA A 38 9.39 1.02 15.60
C ALA A 38 7.89 1.39 15.48
N GLY A 39 6.98 0.50 15.87
CA GLY A 39 5.53 0.71 15.77
C GLY A 39 4.96 0.49 14.36
N TRP A 40 5.71 -0.14 13.46
CA TRP A 40 5.27 -0.47 12.11
C TRP A 40 4.60 -1.85 12.08
N ALA A 41 3.42 -1.92 11.45
CA ALA A 41 2.71 -3.18 11.28
C ALA A 41 3.20 -3.91 10.02
N VAL A 42 3.76 -5.11 10.18
CA VAL A 42 4.10 -6.00 9.06
C VAL A 42 2.83 -6.65 8.53
N TRP A 43 2.20 -6.01 7.54
CA TRP A 43 0.89 -6.42 7.04
C TRP A 43 0.96 -7.55 6.02
N SER A 44 2.07 -7.70 5.30
CA SER A 44 2.22 -8.79 4.33
C SER A 44 3.67 -9.18 4.09
N TRP A 45 3.87 -10.42 3.65
CA TRP A 45 5.14 -10.85 3.11
C TRP A 45 4.95 -11.85 1.96
N GLU A 46 5.97 -11.94 1.11
CA GLU A 46 5.99 -12.82 -0.06
C GLU A 46 7.33 -13.57 -0.18
N GLY A 47 7.27 -14.90 -0.30
CA GLY A 47 8.45 -15.72 -0.55
C GLY A 47 8.98 -15.58 -1.98
N ARG A 48 10.30 -15.54 -2.15
CA ARG A 48 11.02 -15.41 -3.43
C ARG A 48 12.19 -16.38 -3.46
N VAL A 49 12.45 -16.98 -4.62
CA VAL A 49 13.59 -17.88 -4.80
C VAL A 49 14.56 -17.24 -5.78
N LEU A 50 15.84 -17.23 -5.42
CA LEU A 50 16.90 -16.73 -6.29
C LEU A 50 17.26 -17.81 -7.31
N VAL A 51 17.25 -17.47 -8.61
CA VAL A 51 17.64 -18.38 -9.69
C VAL A 51 18.70 -17.68 -10.54
N ALA A 52 19.90 -18.26 -10.60
CA ALA A 52 20.97 -17.83 -11.52
C ALA A 52 21.22 -16.30 -11.50
N ASN A 53 21.40 -15.71 -10.31
CA ASN A 53 21.60 -14.27 -10.06
C ASN A 53 20.40 -13.35 -10.34
N GLU A 54 19.23 -13.89 -10.70
CA GLU A 54 17.98 -13.14 -10.80
C GLU A 54 17.05 -13.48 -9.64
N LEU A 55 16.57 -12.45 -8.94
CA LEU A 55 15.41 -12.62 -8.06
C LEU A 55 14.17 -12.78 -8.92
N ARG A 56 13.64 -14.00 -8.97
CA ARG A 56 12.32 -14.25 -9.54
C ARG A 56 11.31 -14.36 -8.42
N THR A 57 10.25 -13.59 -8.55
CA THR A 57 9.07 -13.75 -7.70
C THR A 57 8.57 -15.19 -7.84
N LEU A 58 8.26 -15.89 -6.73
CA LEU A 58 7.79 -17.28 -6.80
C LEU A 58 6.48 -17.41 -7.59
N HIS A 59 5.70 -16.34 -7.79
CA HIS A 59 4.59 -16.33 -8.75
C HIS A 59 5.00 -16.77 -10.17
N HIS A 60 6.26 -16.54 -10.57
CA HIS A 60 6.80 -16.97 -11.87
C HIS A 60 7.42 -18.37 -11.84
N ILE A 61 7.76 -18.89 -10.65
CA ILE A 61 8.21 -20.27 -10.46
C ILE A 61 7.02 -21.03 -9.85
N ARG A 62 6.04 -21.33 -10.70
CA ARG A 62 4.85 -22.07 -10.31
C ARG A 62 5.27 -23.46 -9.83
N TYR A 63 5.39 -23.64 -8.52
CA TYR A 63 5.32 -24.97 -7.92
C TYR A 63 3.84 -25.29 -7.79
N GLU A 64 3.25 -25.86 -8.85
CA GLU A 64 1.91 -26.45 -8.77
C GLU A 64 1.99 -27.61 -7.77
N THR A 65 1.51 -27.38 -6.55
CA THR A 65 1.11 -28.49 -5.69
C THR A 65 -0.06 -29.19 -6.37
N LYS A 66 -0.27 -30.49 -6.09
CA LYS A 66 -1.35 -31.29 -6.70
C LYS A 66 -2.77 -30.69 -6.52
N ASN A 67 -2.93 -29.68 -5.66
CA ASN A 67 -4.22 -29.06 -5.32
C ASN A 67 -4.39 -27.63 -5.85
N ASN A 68 -3.46 -27.10 -6.65
CA ASN A 68 -3.57 -25.76 -7.27
C ASN A 68 -3.60 -24.57 -6.28
N ASP A 69 -3.25 -24.77 -5.01
CA ASP A 69 -3.19 -23.71 -4.00
C ASP A 69 -1.89 -22.88 -4.11
N LEU A 70 -2.04 -21.59 -4.41
CA LEU A 70 -0.98 -20.58 -4.44
C LEU A 70 -0.69 -20.06 -3.02
N LEU A 71 0.21 -20.72 -2.31
CA LEU A 71 0.43 -20.49 -0.87
C LEU A 71 1.72 -19.71 -0.59
N TRP A 72 1.86 -18.46 -1.05
CA TRP A 72 3.13 -17.72 -0.83
C TRP A 72 3.01 -16.25 -0.49
N ARG A 73 1.78 -15.72 -0.39
CA ARG A 73 1.52 -14.38 0.12
C ARG A 73 0.70 -14.49 1.39
N PHE A 74 1.26 -14.00 2.48
CA PHE A 74 0.55 -13.90 3.74
C PHE A 74 0.14 -12.45 3.96
N GLU A 75 -1.11 -12.24 4.38
CA GLU A 75 -1.63 -10.92 4.75
C GLU A 75 -2.26 -10.99 6.13
N VAL A 76 -1.87 -10.07 7.02
CA VAL A 76 -2.53 -9.86 8.29
C VAL A 76 -3.52 -8.72 8.11
N GLN A 77 -4.81 -9.02 8.22
CA GLN A 77 -5.82 -7.98 8.24
C GLN A 77 -5.94 -7.37 9.63
N TRP A 78 -6.07 -6.04 9.66
CA TRP A 78 -6.37 -5.31 10.88
C TRP A 78 -7.85 -5.47 11.26
N GLN A 79 -8.12 -5.73 12.53
CA GLN A 79 -9.44 -5.92 13.11
C GLN A 79 -9.96 -4.59 13.68
N SER A 80 -11.27 -4.37 13.63
CA SER A 80 -11.87 -3.09 14.04
C SER A 80 -11.65 -2.78 15.52
N GLU A 81 -11.70 -3.80 16.37
CA GLU A 81 -11.68 -3.68 17.83
C GLU A 81 -10.27 -3.58 18.42
N GLU A 82 -9.23 -3.96 17.67
CA GLU A 82 -7.86 -3.91 18.18
C GLU A 82 -7.24 -2.53 18.01
N SER A 83 -6.47 -2.11 19.01
CA SER A 83 -5.62 -0.93 18.96
C SER A 83 -4.48 -1.12 17.96
N TRP A 84 -3.84 -0.02 17.55
CA TRP A 84 -2.69 -0.10 16.65
C TRP A 84 -1.53 -0.93 17.24
N ASN A 85 -1.24 -0.76 18.53
CA ASN A 85 -0.15 -1.49 19.17
C ASN A 85 -0.43 -3.00 19.25
N GLU A 86 -1.67 -3.39 19.54
CA GLU A 86 -2.09 -4.79 19.50
C GLU A 86 -1.97 -5.37 18.10
N TYR A 87 -2.37 -4.61 17.08
CA TYR A 87 -2.21 -5.01 15.69
C TYR A 87 -0.75 -5.18 15.28
N VAL A 88 0.13 -4.24 15.64
CA VAL A 88 1.56 -4.34 15.36
C VAL A 88 2.16 -5.59 15.99
N ALA A 89 1.84 -5.85 17.26
CA ALA A 89 2.32 -7.03 17.97
C ALA A 89 1.82 -8.33 17.31
N ARG A 90 0.51 -8.43 17.04
CA ARG A 90 -0.11 -9.60 16.40
C ARG A 90 0.41 -9.81 14.98
N ALA A 91 0.55 -8.75 14.19
CA ALA A 91 1.06 -8.82 12.84
C ALA A 91 2.51 -9.30 12.79
N ALA A 92 3.34 -8.85 13.74
CA ALA A 92 4.71 -9.33 13.89
C ALA A 92 4.75 -10.82 14.28
N GLU A 93 3.97 -11.23 15.28
CA GLU A 93 3.87 -12.62 15.72
C GLU A 93 3.44 -13.56 14.58
N MET A 94 2.34 -13.22 13.90
CA MET A 94 1.83 -13.99 12.77
C MET A 94 2.85 -14.02 11.62
N SER A 95 3.56 -12.91 11.36
CA SER A 95 4.60 -12.87 10.33
C SER A 95 5.77 -13.78 10.67
N ARG A 96 6.26 -13.80 11.93
CA ARG A 96 7.32 -14.73 12.35
C ARG A 96 6.92 -16.18 12.14
N MET A 97 5.74 -16.55 12.66
CA MET A 97 5.23 -17.92 12.59
C MET A 97 5.10 -18.37 11.14
N THR A 98 4.50 -17.55 10.29
CA THR A 98 4.23 -17.91 8.89
C THR A 98 5.51 -17.86 8.03
N LEU A 99 6.43 -16.92 8.26
CA LEU A 99 7.76 -16.93 7.65
C LEU A 99 8.52 -18.22 7.98
N GLN A 100 8.49 -18.66 9.25
CA GLN A 100 9.16 -19.88 9.68
C GLN A 100 8.54 -21.12 9.02
N GLN A 101 7.22 -21.26 9.06
CA GLN A 101 6.52 -22.35 8.39
C GLN A 101 6.83 -22.41 6.89
N THR A 102 6.87 -21.24 6.24
CA THR A 102 7.20 -21.15 4.81
C THR A 102 8.66 -21.45 4.52
N GLN A 103 9.61 -21.01 5.35
CA GLN A 103 11.01 -21.37 5.21
C GLN A 103 11.21 -22.88 5.34
N GLU A 104 10.60 -23.52 6.34
CA GLU A 104 10.66 -24.96 6.55
C GLU A 104 10.07 -25.73 5.36
N LEU A 105 8.95 -25.26 4.81
CA LEU A 105 8.34 -25.83 3.61
C LEU A 105 9.27 -25.69 2.40
N LEU A 106 9.79 -24.49 2.13
CA LEU A 106 10.64 -24.23 0.97
C LEU A 106 11.96 -24.99 1.03
N ASN A 107 12.56 -25.13 2.22
CA ASN A 107 13.75 -25.98 2.42
C ASN A 107 13.52 -27.45 2.04
N ARG A 108 12.28 -27.94 2.10
CA ARG A 108 11.94 -29.31 1.66
C ARG A 108 11.71 -29.40 0.14
N LEU A 109 11.36 -28.28 -0.49
CA LEU A 109 10.97 -28.23 -1.90
C LEU A 109 12.11 -27.79 -2.83
N THR A 110 13.09 -27.06 -2.31
CA THR A 110 14.21 -26.56 -3.10
C THR A 110 15.47 -26.45 -2.25
N ASP A 111 16.61 -26.67 -2.90
CA ASP A 111 17.97 -26.43 -2.42
C ASP A 111 18.42 -24.96 -2.63
N ARG A 112 17.58 -24.14 -3.27
CA ARG A 112 17.90 -22.75 -3.61
C ARG A 112 17.69 -21.81 -2.42
N ALA A 113 18.45 -20.72 -2.43
CA ALA A 113 18.28 -19.65 -1.46
C ALA A 113 16.90 -19.00 -1.58
N VAL A 114 16.25 -18.85 -0.42
CA VAL A 114 14.93 -18.23 -0.26
C VAL A 114 15.10 -16.83 0.34
N TYR A 115 14.37 -15.89 -0.22
CA TYR A 115 14.28 -14.50 0.23
C TYR A 115 12.82 -14.15 0.48
N PHE A 116 12.57 -13.21 1.39
CA PHE A 116 11.23 -12.74 1.73
C PHE A 116 11.14 -11.26 1.43
N LYS A 117 10.15 -10.90 0.62
CA LYS A 117 9.73 -9.52 0.45
C LYS A 117 8.78 -9.18 1.59
N ILE A 118 9.17 -8.28 2.48
CA ILE A 118 8.36 -7.78 3.58
C ILE A 118 7.71 -6.46 3.18
N GLU A 119 6.43 -6.33 3.49
CA GLU A 119 5.71 -5.08 3.39
C GLU A 119 5.21 -4.68 4.78
N ALA A 120 5.39 -3.41 5.15
CA ALA A 120 5.01 -2.89 6.45
C ALA A 120 4.46 -1.46 6.34
N PHE A 121 3.63 -1.08 7.31
CA PHE A 121 2.97 0.22 7.36
C PHE A 121 3.30 0.98 8.65
N PRO A 122 3.54 2.29 8.58
CA PRO A 122 3.74 3.12 9.76
C PRO A 122 2.43 3.33 10.52
N PRO A 123 2.50 3.76 11.80
CA PRO A 123 1.35 4.35 12.46
C PRO A 123 0.87 5.56 11.66
N HIS A 124 -0.42 5.62 11.32
CA HIS A 124 -0.96 6.71 10.53
C HIS A 124 -1.93 7.58 11.33
N PRO A 125 -1.82 8.92 11.33
CA PRO A 125 -2.73 9.78 12.09
C PRO A 125 -4.20 9.70 11.63
N TYR A 126 -4.44 9.25 10.40
CA TYR A 126 -5.78 9.06 9.83
C TYR A 126 -6.33 7.65 9.95
N LEU A 127 -5.68 6.79 10.71
CA LEU A 127 -5.98 5.36 10.75
C LEU A 127 -7.44 5.07 11.16
N GLU A 128 -7.93 5.67 12.25
CA GLU A 128 -9.34 5.54 12.66
C GLU A 128 -10.32 6.11 11.63
N LYS A 129 -9.93 7.19 10.95
CA LYS A 129 -10.74 7.77 9.88
C LYS A 129 -10.81 6.85 8.65
N ILE A 130 -9.73 6.14 8.34
CA ILE A 130 -9.70 5.14 7.26
C ILE A 130 -10.59 3.96 7.65
N LYS A 131 -10.50 3.45 8.88
CA LYS A 131 -11.40 2.40 9.40
C LYS A 131 -12.86 2.79 9.21
N ALA A 132 -13.25 3.96 9.70
CA ALA A 132 -14.62 4.45 9.58
C ALA A 132 -15.07 4.54 8.11
N ILE A 133 -14.21 5.06 7.22
CA ILE A 133 -14.51 5.12 5.79
C ILE A 133 -14.69 3.72 5.18
N LEU A 134 -13.80 2.79 5.48
CA LEU A 134 -13.84 1.43 4.96
C LEU A 134 -15.11 0.71 5.41
N ALA A 135 -15.39 0.72 6.72
CA ALA A 135 -16.55 0.04 7.29
C ALA A 135 -17.89 0.62 6.81
N GLN A 136 -17.98 1.95 6.62
CA GLN A 136 -19.23 2.60 6.23
C GLN A 136 -19.52 2.50 4.73
N ASN A 137 -18.49 2.51 3.87
CA ASN A 137 -18.67 2.76 2.43
C ASN A 137 -18.30 1.59 1.53
N PHE A 138 -17.60 0.58 2.04
CA PHE A 138 -17.17 -0.57 1.25
C PHE A 138 -17.81 -1.83 1.81
N SER A 139 -18.54 -2.55 0.95
CA SER A 139 -19.02 -3.89 1.26
C SER A 139 -17.87 -4.90 1.26
N GLU A 140 -18.15 -6.17 1.54
CA GLU A 140 -17.20 -7.30 1.42
C GLU A 140 -16.43 -7.32 0.10
N LYS A 141 -16.99 -6.72 -0.96
CA LYS A 141 -16.40 -6.69 -2.29
C LYS A 141 -15.24 -5.70 -2.45
N ASN A 142 -14.84 -4.94 -1.43
CA ASN A 142 -13.71 -3.99 -1.48
C ASN A 142 -13.83 -2.90 -2.58
N HIS A 143 -15.00 -2.76 -3.19
CA HIS A 143 -15.28 -1.87 -4.31
C HIS A 143 -16.56 -1.07 -4.07
N LEU A 144 -16.55 0.18 -4.51
CA LEU A 144 -17.70 1.08 -4.50
C LEU A 144 -17.91 1.62 -5.92
N THR A 145 -19.07 1.34 -6.52
CA THR A 145 -19.48 1.98 -7.78
C THR A 145 -20.23 3.27 -7.46
N VAL A 146 -19.82 4.38 -8.06
CA VAL A 146 -20.49 5.68 -7.85
C VAL A 146 -21.73 5.75 -8.73
N GLU A 147 -22.90 5.68 -8.11
CA GLU A 147 -24.20 5.74 -8.77
C GLU A 147 -24.77 7.17 -8.79
N ALA A 148 -25.79 7.41 -9.63
CA ALA A 148 -26.46 8.71 -9.72
C ALA A 148 -27.09 9.17 -8.39
N VAL A 149 -27.48 8.23 -7.53
CA VAL A 149 -28.08 8.49 -6.20
C VAL A 149 -27.05 8.62 -5.09
N THR A 150 -25.75 8.50 -5.40
CA THR A 150 -24.70 8.55 -4.38
C THR A 150 -24.58 9.97 -3.80
N GLU A 151 -24.81 10.13 -2.51
CA GLU A 151 -24.71 11.43 -1.83
C GLU A 151 -23.27 11.77 -1.40
N THR A 152 -22.48 10.74 -1.13
CA THR A 152 -21.11 10.89 -0.63
C THR A 152 -20.18 9.87 -1.26
N VAL A 153 -18.93 10.29 -1.50
CA VAL A 153 -17.91 9.39 -2.06
C VAL A 153 -16.65 9.48 -1.21
N PRO A 154 -16.16 8.36 -0.66
CA PRO A 154 -14.87 8.32 0.02
C PRO A 154 -13.74 8.39 -1.02
N LEU A 155 -12.83 9.35 -0.87
CA LEU A 155 -11.68 9.57 -1.75
C LEU A 155 -10.42 9.88 -0.92
N VAL A 156 -9.26 9.83 -1.58
CA VAL A 156 -8.01 10.36 -1.01
C VAL A 156 -7.80 11.78 -1.54
N ALA A 157 -7.86 12.78 -0.67
CA ALA A 157 -7.51 14.15 -1.02
C ALA A 157 -5.99 14.31 -1.02
N ALA A 158 -5.46 15.07 -1.97
CA ALA A 158 -4.04 15.41 -2.08
C ALA A 158 -3.88 16.84 -2.63
N THR A 159 -2.71 17.42 -2.46
CA THR A 159 -2.36 18.72 -3.03
C THR A 159 -1.29 18.53 -4.12
N ALA A 160 -1.42 19.24 -5.25
CA ALA A 160 -0.45 19.16 -6.32
C ALA A 160 0.83 19.92 -5.96
N ARG A 161 1.95 19.20 -5.79
CA ARG A 161 3.29 19.77 -5.50
C ARG A 161 3.93 20.38 -6.74
N LYS A 162 3.70 19.78 -7.92
CA LYS A 162 4.21 20.27 -9.21
C LYS A 162 3.04 20.60 -10.14
N ALA A 163 3.17 21.71 -10.86
CA ALA A 163 2.20 22.07 -11.89
C ALA A 163 2.19 21.01 -12.99
N THR A 164 0.99 20.61 -13.40
CA THR A 164 0.74 19.76 -14.57
C THR A 164 -0.04 20.56 -15.61
N ARG A 165 -0.27 19.96 -16.78
CA ARG A 165 -1.12 20.57 -17.82
C ARG A 165 -2.52 20.95 -17.31
N SER A 166 -3.03 20.21 -16.32
CA SER A 166 -4.41 20.32 -15.84
C SER A 166 -4.54 20.91 -14.44
N PHE A 167 -3.49 20.93 -13.63
CA PHE A 167 -3.56 21.32 -12.22
C PHE A 167 -2.35 22.18 -11.85
N SER A 168 -2.60 23.32 -11.20
CA SER A 168 -1.54 24.22 -10.72
C SER A 168 -0.94 23.73 -9.41
N THR A 169 0.28 24.16 -9.07
CA THR A 169 0.86 23.94 -7.74
C THR A 169 -0.05 24.46 -6.62
N GLY A 170 -0.12 23.74 -5.50
CA GLY A 170 -0.98 24.04 -4.36
C GLY A 170 -2.46 23.70 -4.57
N GLN A 171 -2.82 23.09 -5.71
CA GLN A 171 -4.21 22.79 -6.01
C GLN A 171 -4.68 21.49 -5.35
N LEU A 172 -5.84 21.55 -4.70
CA LEU A 172 -6.54 20.37 -4.16
C LEU A 172 -7.07 19.48 -5.29
N VAL A 173 -6.73 18.20 -5.22
CA VAL A 173 -7.24 17.13 -6.07
C VAL A 173 -7.76 15.97 -5.23
N TYR A 174 -8.67 15.19 -5.79
CA TYR A 174 -9.21 13.99 -5.15
C TYR A 174 -8.89 12.76 -5.99
N ILE A 175 -8.18 11.82 -5.41
CA ILE A 175 -7.74 10.58 -6.03
C ILE A 175 -8.86 9.55 -5.85
N TYR A 176 -9.28 8.96 -6.96
CA TYR A 176 -10.34 7.95 -7.00
C TYR A 176 -9.86 6.59 -7.52
N SER A 177 -8.67 6.53 -8.13
CA SER A 177 -8.05 5.29 -8.59
C SER A 177 -6.54 5.49 -8.78
N VAL A 178 -5.77 4.41 -8.77
CA VAL A 178 -4.31 4.43 -8.88
C VAL A 178 -3.80 3.29 -9.75
N TYR A 179 -2.84 3.61 -10.60
CA TYR A 179 -2.06 2.67 -11.39
C TYR A 179 -0.69 2.46 -10.72
N TRP A 180 -0.62 1.43 -9.89
CA TRP A 180 0.62 1.00 -9.25
C TRP A 180 1.52 0.27 -10.26
N GLY A 181 2.83 0.51 -10.21
CA GLY A 181 3.80 -0.12 -11.11
C GLY A 181 4.41 0.87 -12.12
N MET A 182 4.32 0.54 -13.41
CA MET A 182 5.15 1.11 -14.49
C MET A 182 5.18 2.64 -14.61
N ASN A 183 4.21 3.39 -14.08
CA ASN A 183 4.20 4.86 -14.16
C ASN A 183 3.69 5.57 -12.89
N GLU A 184 3.42 4.84 -11.79
CA GLU A 184 2.89 5.35 -10.52
C GLU A 184 1.96 6.57 -10.68
N GLN A 185 0.81 6.36 -11.32
CA GLN A 185 -0.13 7.44 -11.66
C GLN A 185 -1.41 7.34 -10.84
N ALA A 186 -1.89 8.49 -10.35
CA ALA A 186 -3.19 8.65 -9.73
C ALA A 186 -4.19 9.21 -10.74
N LYS A 187 -5.36 8.58 -10.85
CA LYS A 187 -6.53 9.21 -11.46
C LYS A 187 -7.16 10.15 -10.44
N VAL A 188 -7.31 11.41 -10.84
CA VAL A 188 -7.77 12.47 -9.96
C VAL A 188 -8.94 13.24 -10.54
N VAL A 189 -9.73 13.85 -9.67
CA VAL A 189 -10.71 14.88 -10.01
C VAL A 189 -10.37 16.16 -9.26
N GLY A 190 -10.33 17.28 -10.00
CA GLY A 190 -9.91 18.57 -9.47
C GLY A 190 -10.55 19.73 -10.20
N ARG A 191 -10.60 20.91 -9.56
CA ARG A 191 -11.19 22.12 -10.15
C ARG A 191 -10.20 22.82 -11.08
N PHE A 192 -10.38 22.73 -12.39
CA PHE A 192 -9.52 23.43 -13.34
C PHE A 192 -9.67 24.96 -13.18
N ARG A 193 -8.61 25.64 -12.70
CA ARG A 193 -8.68 27.07 -12.34
C ARG A 193 -9.18 27.94 -13.49
N ARG A 194 -8.61 27.80 -14.70
CA ARG A 194 -8.92 28.65 -15.86
C ARG A 194 -10.37 28.55 -16.36
N LYS A 195 -11.01 27.37 -16.27
CA LYS A 195 -12.40 27.18 -16.73
C LYS A 195 -13.40 27.02 -15.59
N HIS A 196 -12.95 27.23 -14.35
CA HIS A 196 -13.73 27.06 -13.11
C HIS A 196 -14.55 25.76 -13.00
N ARG A 197 -14.17 24.70 -13.73
CA ARG A 197 -14.93 23.45 -13.84
C ARG A 197 -14.18 22.27 -13.26
N TRP A 198 -14.90 21.28 -12.75
CA TRP A 198 -14.32 20.01 -12.31
C TRP A 198 -13.94 19.15 -13.52
N ILE A 199 -12.71 18.64 -13.52
CA ILE A 199 -12.20 17.77 -14.58
C ILE A 199 -11.60 16.51 -13.95
N LYS A 200 -11.72 15.40 -14.67
CA LYS A 200 -10.87 14.22 -14.45
C LYS A 200 -9.50 14.47 -15.05
N GLY A 201 -8.47 13.91 -14.44
CA GLY A 201 -7.10 13.98 -14.93
C GLY A 201 -6.28 12.83 -14.38
N VAL A 202 -5.03 12.79 -14.80
CA VAL A 202 -4.04 11.83 -14.33
C VAL A 202 -2.82 12.60 -13.85
N CYS A 203 -2.27 12.22 -12.70
CA CYS A 203 -1.10 12.87 -12.09
C CYS A 203 -0.10 11.79 -11.67
N PRO A 204 1.21 11.99 -11.91
CA PRO A 204 2.23 11.21 -11.23
C PRO A 204 2.06 11.36 -9.71
N ILE A 205 2.11 10.25 -8.96
CA ILE A 205 1.97 10.28 -7.49
C ILE A 205 3.06 11.14 -6.85
N VAL A 206 4.28 11.12 -7.40
CA VAL A 206 5.41 11.98 -6.99
C VAL A 206 5.17 13.49 -7.13
N SER A 207 4.13 13.88 -7.88
CA SER A 207 3.70 15.28 -8.04
C SER A 207 2.58 15.67 -7.08
N LEU A 208 2.19 14.77 -6.17
CA LEU A 208 1.14 14.97 -5.16
C LEU A 208 1.73 14.88 -3.76
N ASP A 209 1.15 15.64 -2.82
CA ASP A 209 1.50 15.62 -1.40
C ASP A 209 0.24 15.71 -0.51
N ASN A 210 0.44 15.78 0.81
CA ASN A 210 -0.63 16.03 1.79
C ASN A 210 -1.83 15.08 1.64
N PHE A 211 -1.54 13.80 1.40
CA PHE A 211 -2.53 12.75 1.27
C PHE A 211 -3.36 12.66 2.56
N ARG A 212 -4.68 12.67 2.42
CA ARG A 212 -5.60 12.53 3.56
C ARG A 212 -6.93 11.90 3.12
N PRO A 213 -7.51 10.99 3.90
CA PRO A 213 -8.77 10.38 3.54
C PRO A 213 -9.89 11.41 3.73
N LYS A 214 -10.84 11.45 2.80
CA LYS A 214 -11.91 12.46 2.79
C LYS A 214 -13.20 11.90 2.21
N ILE A 215 -14.30 12.11 2.94
CA ILE A 215 -15.65 11.92 2.44
C ILE A 215 -16.05 13.19 1.67
N VAL A 216 -16.43 13.02 0.41
CA VAL A 216 -16.73 14.13 -0.50
C VAL A 216 -18.23 14.20 -0.77
N TYR A 217 -18.81 15.36 -0.48
CA TYR A 217 -20.24 15.68 -0.65
C TYR A 217 -20.50 16.59 -1.86
N ASN A 218 -19.47 16.93 -2.64
CA ASN A 218 -19.63 17.92 -3.71
C ASN A 218 -20.34 17.28 -4.92
N PRO A 219 -21.56 17.73 -5.29
CA PRO A 219 -22.35 17.09 -6.33
C PRO A 219 -21.67 17.16 -7.71
N ASN A 220 -20.83 18.17 -7.97
CA ASN A 220 -20.10 18.25 -9.22
C ASN A 220 -18.96 17.23 -9.31
N ILE A 221 -18.36 16.87 -8.16
CA ILE A 221 -17.34 15.81 -8.10
C ILE A 221 -18.03 14.46 -8.30
N ILE A 222 -19.12 14.21 -7.58
CA ILE A 222 -19.88 12.96 -7.66
C ILE A 222 -20.40 12.75 -9.08
N LYS A 223 -21.02 13.77 -9.69
CA LYS A 223 -21.45 13.72 -11.10
C LYS A 223 -20.29 13.44 -12.06
N LYS A 224 -19.07 13.92 -11.76
CA LYS A 224 -17.90 13.59 -12.57
C LYS A 224 -17.49 12.14 -12.40
N LEU A 225 -17.63 11.59 -11.20
CA LEU A 225 -17.27 10.22 -10.86
C LEU A 225 -18.37 9.20 -11.13
N ALA A 226 -19.55 9.59 -11.61
CA ALA A 226 -20.60 8.66 -12.01
C ALA A 226 -20.01 7.53 -12.90
N ASP A 227 -20.42 6.31 -12.58
CA ASP A 227 -19.99 5.04 -13.20
C ASP A 227 -18.52 4.65 -12.96
N GLU A 228 -17.77 5.40 -12.15
CA GLU A 228 -16.44 4.97 -11.72
C GLU A 228 -16.54 3.97 -10.57
N THR A 229 -15.64 2.98 -10.60
CA THR A 229 -15.45 2.03 -9.50
C THR A 229 -14.23 2.43 -8.68
N ILE A 230 -14.45 2.69 -7.40
CA ILE A 230 -13.41 3.01 -6.42
C ILE A 230 -13.03 1.72 -5.72
N ASN A 231 -11.73 1.44 -5.69
CA ASN A 231 -11.18 0.31 -4.94
C ASN A 231 -10.76 0.78 -3.54
N SER A 232 -11.26 0.12 -2.50
CA SER A 232 -10.90 0.38 -1.10
C SER A 232 -9.39 0.35 -0.83
N PHE A 233 -8.62 -0.43 -1.59
CA PHE A 233 -7.17 -0.52 -1.44
C PHE A 233 -6.42 0.80 -1.71
N ILE A 234 -7.07 1.82 -2.29
CA ILE A 234 -6.43 3.15 -2.40
C ILE A 234 -6.11 3.75 -1.03
N PHE A 235 -6.96 3.54 -0.01
CA PHE A 235 -6.74 4.11 1.31
C PHE A 235 -5.52 3.49 2.00
N PRO A 236 -5.50 2.18 2.33
CA PRO A 236 -4.37 1.60 3.02
C PRO A 236 -3.07 1.81 2.23
N ARG A 237 -3.08 1.80 0.88
CA ARG A 237 -1.87 2.03 0.09
C ARG A 237 -1.35 3.48 0.09
N PHE A 238 -2.22 4.50 0.12
CA PHE A 238 -1.73 5.88 0.25
C PHE A 238 -1.21 6.18 1.65
N PHE A 239 -1.80 5.54 2.66
CA PHE A 239 -1.46 5.75 4.07
C PHE A 239 -0.45 4.73 4.61
N ALA A 240 -0.08 3.75 3.79
CA ALA A 240 1.09 2.90 3.92
C ALA A 240 2.40 3.65 3.73
N MET A 241 2.36 4.75 2.96
CA MET A 241 3.53 5.54 2.68
C MET A 241 3.75 6.45 3.89
N PRO A 242 4.92 6.41 4.55
CA PRO A 242 5.25 7.43 5.55
C PRO A 242 5.13 8.81 4.90
N ALA A 243 4.59 9.77 5.67
CA ALA A 243 4.54 11.16 5.26
C ALA A 243 5.90 11.54 4.67
N ALA A 244 5.92 12.20 3.50
CA ALA A 244 7.17 12.67 2.94
C ALA A 244 7.85 13.51 4.02
N SER A 245 9.01 13.06 4.51
CA SER A 245 9.81 13.83 5.45
C SER A 245 10.09 15.17 4.78
N GLU A 246 9.94 16.26 5.53
CA GLU A 246 10.29 17.64 5.12
C GLU A 246 11.81 17.82 4.88
N ALA A 247 12.52 16.74 4.52
CA ALA A 247 13.97 16.65 4.52
C ALA A 247 14.64 17.09 3.20
N ASP A 248 13.94 17.85 2.35
CA ASP A 248 14.51 18.46 1.14
C ASP A 248 14.04 19.93 1.00
N GLU A 249 14.24 20.73 2.05
CA GLU A 249 14.39 22.19 1.96
C GLU A 249 15.83 22.61 2.26
#